data_AF-A0A1Q8YB34-F1
#
_entry.id   AF-A0A1Q8YB34-F1
#
_cell.length_a   1.000
_cell.length_b   1.000
_cell.length_c   1.000
_cell.angle_alpha   90.00
_cell.angle_beta   90.00
_cell.angle_gamma   90.00
#
_symmetry.space_group_name_H-M   'P 1'
#
loop_
_entity.id
_entity.type
_entity.pdbx_description
1 polymer ?
#
loop_
_entity_poly.entity_id
_entity_poly.type
_entity_poly.pdbx_seq_one_letter_code
_entity_poly.pdbx_strand_id
1 'polypeptide(L)'
;MVVGLLLGWQALAGAQTLAPEPAALDPTAERQRISAERVGHEAVYQQAERLCYSRFAVSDCLRDARQERRLAMDELRRQELLLNDMERKTRAIEALKRIETKLANQQEKTLQDASQTAKPPVVPRKQLQ
;
A
#
# COMPACT_ATOMS: atom_id res chain seq x y z
N MET A 1 59.99 -31.83 -4.54
CA MET A 1 59.64 -31.18 -5.83
C MET A 1 58.88 -29.91 -5.53
N VAL A 2 59.40 -28.78 -6.01
CA VAL A 2 58.83 -27.43 -5.93
C VAL A 2 57.82 -27.24 -7.05
N VAL A 3 56.59 -26.79 -6.76
CA VAL A 3 55.70 -25.91 -7.56
C VAL A 3 54.57 -25.50 -6.59
N GLY A 4 54.30 -24.26 -6.17
CA GLY A 4 54.58 -22.96 -6.75
C GLY A 4 53.43 -22.50 -7.65
N LEU A 5 52.31 -22.01 -7.10
CA LEU A 5 51.42 -21.09 -7.84
C LEU A 5 50.61 -20.20 -6.87
N LEU A 6 51.10 -18.97 -6.71
CA LEU A 6 50.27 -17.79 -6.45
C LEU A 6 49.32 -17.56 -7.64
N LEU A 7 48.29 -16.72 -7.45
CA LEU A 7 47.20 -16.31 -8.35
C LEU A 7 45.87 -17.03 -8.00
N GLY A 8 44.78 -16.36 -7.62
CA GLY A 8 44.49 -14.95 -7.65
C GLY A 8 43.38 -14.59 -6.67
N TRP A 9 43.47 -13.37 -6.16
CA TRP A 9 42.43 -12.67 -5.42
C TRP A 9 41.31 -12.39 -6.40
N GLN A 10 40.32 -13.28 -6.50
CA GLN A 10 39.17 -13.03 -7.34
C GLN A 10 38.36 -11.88 -6.76
N ALA A 11 38.21 -10.85 -7.58
CA ALA A 11 37.38 -9.69 -7.31
C ALA A 11 35.92 -10.14 -7.13
N LEU A 12 35.35 -9.89 -5.96
CA LEU A 12 33.90 -9.87 -5.81
C LEU A 12 33.39 -8.64 -6.57
N ALA A 13 33.03 -8.84 -7.83
CA ALA A 13 32.17 -7.92 -8.56
C ALA A 13 30.79 -7.95 -7.87
N GLY A 14 30.46 -6.89 -7.13
CA GLY A 14 29.12 -6.70 -6.60
C GLY A 14 28.13 -6.60 -7.75
N ALA A 15 27.37 -7.68 -7.98
CA ALA A 15 26.14 -7.59 -8.73
C ALA A 15 25.19 -6.70 -7.92
N GLN A 16 25.06 -5.44 -8.33
CA GLN A 16 23.98 -4.59 -7.86
C GLN A 16 22.70 -5.19 -8.46
N THR A 17 22.07 -6.12 -7.72
CA THR A 17 20.70 -6.52 -7.99
C THR A 17 19.87 -5.26 -7.88
N LEU A 18 19.45 -4.70 -9.01
CA LEU A 18 18.34 -3.75 -9.07
C LEU A 18 17.19 -4.46 -8.36
N ALA A 19 16.92 -4.07 -7.11
CA ALA A 19 15.77 -4.57 -6.39
C ALA A 19 14.57 -4.23 -7.28
N PRO A 20 13.69 -5.21 -7.59
CA PRO A 20 12.48 -4.89 -8.32
C PRO A 20 11.77 -3.80 -7.53
N GLU A 21 11.51 -2.65 -8.18
CA GLU A 21 10.64 -1.63 -7.61
C GLU A 21 9.36 -2.35 -7.18
N PRO A 22 8.85 -2.12 -5.94
CA PRO A 22 7.65 -2.79 -5.49
C PRO A 22 6.55 -2.46 -6.50
N ALA A 23 6.14 -3.47 -7.27
CA ALA A 23 5.01 -3.34 -8.17
C ALA A 23 3.87 -2.75 -7.36
N ALA A 24 3.30 -1.63 -7.82
CA ALA A 24 2.24 -0.96 -7.12
C ALA A 24 1.10 -1.96 -6.90
N LEU A 25 0.90 -2.40 -5.65
CA LEU A 25 -0.21 -3.27 -5.30
C LEU A 25 -1.51 -2.50 -5.59
N ASP A 26 -2.36 -3.04 -6.47
CA ASP A 26 -3.72 -2.55 -6.65
C ASP A 26 -4.56 -2.98 -5.44
N PRO A 27 -4.98 -2.05 -4.56
CA PRO A 27 -5.75 -2.40 -3.37
C PRO A 27 -7.11 -3.02 -3.71
N THR A 28 -7.66 -2.72 -4.90
CA THR A 28 -8.95 -3.27 -5.33
C THR A 28 -8.81 -4.74 -5.69
N ALA A 29 -7.84 -5.08 -6.53
CA ALA A 29 -7.52 -6.47 -6.86
C ALA A 29 -7.20 -7.29 -5.60
N GLU A 30 -6.46 -6.71 -4.66
CA GLU A 30 -6.09 -7.40 -3.42
C GLU A 30 -7.30 -7.68 -2.51
N ARG A 31 -8.23 -6.72 -2.40
CA ARG A 31 -9.51 -6.93 -1.70
C ARG A 31 -10.33 -8.04 -2.34
N GLN A 32 -10.37 -8.08 -3.67
CA GLN A 32 -11.08 -9.12 -4.41
C GLN A 32 -10.44 -10.51 -4.17
N ARG A 33 -9.11 -10.59 -4.19
CA ARG A 33 -8.37 -11.82 -3.86
C ARG A 33 -8.72 -12.32 -2.46
N ILE A 34 -8.62 -11.46 -1.45
CA ILE A 34 -8.94 -11.83 -0.07
C ILE A 34 -10.41 -12.26 0.05
N SER A 35 -11.34 -11.56 -0.59
CA SER A 35 -12.76 -11.96 -0.60
C SER A 35 -12.98 -13.32 -1.23
N ALA A 36 -12.30 -13.62 -2.35
CA ALA A 36 -12.39 -14.93 -3.00
C ALA A 36 -11.82 -16.04 -2.11
N GLU A 37 -10.71 -15.79 -1.42
CA GLU A 37 -10.11 -16.74 -0.48
C GLU A 37 -11.00 -17.02 0.72
N ARG A 38 -11.68 -16.00 1.27
CA ARG A 38 -12.68 -16.20 2.34
C ARG A 38 -13.77 -17.16 1.89
N VAL A 39 -14.30 -17.00 0.68
CA VAL A 39 -15.30 -17.90 0.11
C VAL A 39 -14.73 -19.31 -0.06
N GLY A 40 -13.49 -19.44 -0.54
CA GLY A 40 -12.80 -20.72 -0.68
C GLY A 40 -12.64 -21.46 0.66
N HIS A 41 -12.12 -20.78 1.68
CA HIS A 41 -11.96 -21.37 3.01
C HIS A 41 -13.29 -21.73 3.67
N GLU A 42 -14.34 -20.94 3.44
CA GLU A 42 -15.68 -21.30 3.93
C GLU A 42 -16.19 -22.56 3.22
N ALA A 43 -16.01 -22.70 1.91
CA ALA A 43 -16.39 -23.90 1.18
C ALA A 43 -15.64 -25.15 1.68
N VAL A 44 -14.34 -25.02 1.98
CA VAL A 44 -13.53 -26.07 2.58
C VAL A 44 -14.06 -26.45 3.97
N TYR A 45 -14.38 -25.47 4.82
CA TYR A 45 -14.97 -25.73 6.13
C TYR A 45 -16.31 -26.47 6.01
N GLN A 46 -17.20 -26.03 5.12
CA GLN A 46 -18.50 -26.67 4.90
C GLN A 46 -18.35 -28.11 4.42
N GLN A 47 -17.36 -28.40 3.57
CA GLN A 47 -17.05 -29.76 3.16
C GLN A 47 -16.52 -30.59 4.33
N ALA A 48 -15.59 -30.06 5.12
CA ALA A 48 -15.03 -30.73 6.28
C ALA A 48 -16.11 -31.03 7.33
N GLU A 49 -17.02 -30.09 7.58
CA GLU A 49 -18.13 -30.25 8.50
C GLU A 49 -19.06 -31.40 8.07
N ARG A 50 -19.40 -31.49 6.78
CA ARG A 50 -20.18 -32.64 6.25
C ARG A 50 -19.44 -33.97 6.43
N LEU A 51 -18.13 -33.99 6.21
CA LEU A 51 -17.31 -35.19 6.41
C LEU A 51 -17.20 -35.56 7.90
N CYS A 52 -17.24 -34.60 8.82
CA CYS A 52 -17.19 -34.92 10.25
C CYS A 52 -18.40 -35.73 10.71
N TYR A 53 -19.59 -35.48 10.15
CA TYR A 53 -20.80 -36.21 10.52
C TYR A 53 -20.82 -37.68 10.09
N SER A 54 -19.92 -38.11 9.20
CA SER A 54 -19.77 -39.54 8.85
C SER A 54 -18.74 -40.27 9.72
N ARG A 55 -18.06 -39.57 10.65
CA ARG A 55 -17.03 -40.14 11.52
C ARG A 55 -17.60 -40.52 12.88
N PHE A 56 -16.94 -41.46 13.55
CA PHE A 56 -17.30 -41.83 14.93
C PHE A 56 -16.99 -40.70 15.92
N ALA A 57 -15.82 -40.08 15.82
CA ALA A 57 -15.38 -38.96 16.66
C ALA A 57 -15.82 -37.60 16.10
N VAL A 58 -17.14 -37.38 15.94
CA VAL A 58 -17.69 -36.16 15.32
C VAL A 58 -17.24 -34.90 16.06
N SER A 59 -17.29 -34.90 17.39
CA SER A 59 -16.98 -33.72 18.21
C SER A 59 -15.53 -33.26 18.05
N ASP A 60 -14.57 -34.18 18.06
CA ASP A 60 -13.16 -33.85 17.84
C ASP A 60 -12.94 -33.35 16.42
N CYS A 61 -13.52 -34.03 15.42
CA CYS A 61 -13.43 -33.58 14.03
C CYS A 61 -13.97 -32.16 13.84
N LEU A 62 -15.13 -31.84 14.41
CA LEU A 62 -15.72 -30.50 14.33
C LEU A 62 -14.87 -29.45 15.05
N ARG A 63 -14.23 -29.80 16.17
CA ARG A 63 -13.32 -28.88 16.86
C ARG A 63 -12.15 -28.52 15.96
N ASP A 64 -11.53 -29.51 15.32
CA ASP A 64 -10.38 -29.33 14.45
C ASP A 64 -10.77 -28.54 13.19
N ALA A 65 -11.88 -28.89 12.54
CA ALA A 65 -12.39 -28.15 11.38
C ALA A 65 -12.66 -26.66 11.71
N ARG A 66 -13.21 -26.37 12.89
CA ARG A 66 -13.42 -24.98 13.35
C ARG A 66 -12.10 -24.28 13.68
N GLN A 67 -11.10 -25.00 14.18
CA GLN A 67 -9.77 -24.44 14.43
C GLN A 67 -9.10 -24.03 13.13
N GLU A 68 -9.08 -24.91 12.12
CA GLU A 68 -8.53 -24.61 10.80
C GLU A 68 -9.24 -23.41 10.15
N ARG A 69 -10.57 -23.36 10.24
CA ARG A 69 -11.35 -22.20 9.76
C ARG A 69 -10.93 -20.91 10.46
N ARG A 70 -10.76 -20.92 11.79
CA ARG A 70 -10.34 -19.72 12.54
C ARG A 70 -8.96 -19.26 12.08
N LEU A 71 -7.99 -20.16 12.00
CA LEU A 71 -6.63 -19.82 11.58
C LEU A 71 -6.60 -19.20 10.17
N ALA A 72 -7.34 -19.78 9.22
CA ALA A 72 -7.46 -19.25 7.87
C ALA A 72 -8.11 -17.84 7.86
N MET A 73 -9.20 -17.65 8.60
CA MET A 73 -9.88 -16.35 8.66
C MET A 73 -9.05 -15.28 9.37
N ASP A 74 -8.30 -15.66 10.41
CA ASP A 74 -7.39 -14.76 11.14
C ASP A 74 -6.22 -14.30 10.27
N GLU A 75 -5.69 -15.20 9.44
CA GLU A 75 -4.67 -14.87 8.44
C GLU A 75 -5.18 -13.85 7.43
N LEU A 76 -6.34 -14.11 6.82
CA LEU A 76 -6.96 -13.17 5.87
C LEU A 76 -7.27 -11.83 6.53
N ARG A 77 -7.73 -11.85 7.80
CA ARG A 77 -7.98 -10.63 8.55
C ARG A 77 -6.70 -9.82 8.75
N ARG A 78 -5.57 -10.47 9.04
CA ARG A 78 -4.27 -9.81 9.16
C ARG A 78 -3.88 -9.12 7.85
N GLN A 79 -4.07 -9.79 6.72
CA GLN A 79 -3.79 -9.23 5.39
C GLN A 79 -4.66 -8.00 5.10
N GLU A 80 -5.96 -8.05 5.40
CA GLU A 80 -6.86 -6.89 5.28
C GLU A 80 -6.41 -5.72 6.15
N LEU A 81 -5.97 -5.97 7.39
CA LEU A 81 -5.51 -4.92 8.29
C LEU A 81 -4.26 -4.21 7.75
N LEU A 82 -3.31 -4.97 7.22
CA LEU A 82 -2.12 -4.43 6.57
C LEU A 82 -2.49 -3.59 5.36
N LEU A 83 -3.38 -4.09 4.49
CA LEU A 83 -3.86 -3.36 3.32
C LEU A 83 -4.54 -2.03 3.71
N ASN A 84 -5.41 -2.07 4.72
CA ASN A 84 -6.10 -0.88 5.22
C ASN A 84 -5.12 0.16 5.82
N ASP A 85 -4.07 -0.29 6.53
CA ASP A 85 -3.05 0.61 7.08
C ASP A 85 -2.24 1.29 5.97
N MET A 86 -1.86 0.53 4.93
CA MET A 86 -1.18 1.07 3.76
C MET A 86 -2.02 2.11 3.04
N GLU A 87 -3.30 1.84 2.78
CA GLU A 87 -4.21 2.83 2.19
C GLU A 87 -4.37 4.08 3.07
N ARG A 88 -4.46 3.91 4.40
CA ARG A 88 -4.55 5.04 5.34
C ARG A 88 -3.33 5.96 5.22
N LYS A 89 -2.13 5.39 5.14
CA LYS A 89 -0.88 6.13 4.97
C LYS A 89 -0.85 6.86 3.63
N THR A 90 -1.23 6.19 2.54
CA THR A 90 -1.31 6.82 1.20
C THR A 90 -2.26 8.01 1.20
N ARG A 91 -3.46 7.85 1.76
CA ARG A 91 -4.44 8.94 1.86
C ARG A 91 -3.93 10.11 2.71
N ALA A 92 -3.19 9.83 3.79
CA ALA A 92 -2.59 10.86 4.62
C ALA A 92 -1.53 11.67 3.84
N ILE A 93 -0.67 10.99 3.09
CA ILE A 93 0.34 11.64 2.23
C ILE A 93 -0.34 12.50 1.15
N GLU A 94 -1.36 11.97 0.49
CA GLU A 94 -2.13 12.75 -0.49
C GLU A 94 -2.82 13.97 0.13
N ALA A 95 -3.35 13.84 1.34
CA ALA A 95 -3.97 14.96 2.05
C ALA A 95 -2.95 16.06 2.36
N LEU A 96 -1.75 15.69 2.83
CA LEU A 96 -0.65 16.64 3.07
C LEU A 96 -0.27 17.38 1.79
N LYS A 97 -0.07 16.65 0.68
CA LYS A 97 0.21 17.27 -0.63
C LYS A 97 -0.88 18.27 -1.05
N ARG A 98 -2.17 17.92 -0.85
CA ARG A 98 -3.29 18.83 -1.14
C ARG A 98 -3.26 20.09 -0.27
N ILE A 99 -2.86 19.97 1.00
CA ILE A 99 -2.74 21.12 1.91
C ILE A 99 -1.59 22.02 1.45
N GLU A 100 -0.42 21.45 1.16
CA GLU A 100 0.75 22.20 0.69
C GLU A 100 0.45 22.98 -0.60
N THR A 101 -0.16 22.33 -1.60
CA THR A 101 -0.58 23.00 -2.83
C THR A 101 -1.58 24.14 -2.57
N LYS A 102 -2.53 23.95 -1.64
CA LYS A 102 -3.48 25.01 -1.28
C LYS A 102 -2.78 26.19 -0.61
N LEU A 103 -1.85 25.94 0.31
CA LEU A 103 -1.10 26.99 0.99
C LEU A 103 -0.23 27.78 0.02
N ALA A 104 0.48 27.10 -0.90
CA ALA A 104 1.27 27.76 -1.94
C ALA A 104 0.39 28.66 -2.82
N ASN A 105 -0.74 28.14 -3.31
CA ASN A 105 -1.68 28.91 -4.12
C ASN A 105 -2.30 30.10 -3.35
N GLN A 106 -2.56 29.96 -2.05
CA GLN A 106 -3.06 31.06 -1.21
C GLN A 106 -1.98 32.14 -1.04
N GLN A 107 -0.73 31.74 -0.79
CA GLN A 107 0.37 32.67 -0.66
C GLN A 107 0.58 33.46 -1.97
N GLU A 108 0.60 32.79 -3.11
CA GLU A 108 0.68 33.44 -4.43
C GLU A 108 -0.44 34.46 -4.63
N LYS A 109 -1.68 34.11 -4.30
CA LYS A 109 -2.82 35.05 -4.37
C LYS A 109 -2.62 36.26 -3.46
N THR A 110 -2.21 36.06 -2.21
CA THR A 110 -1.97 37.18 -1.29
C THR A 110 -0.87 38.13 -1.78
N LEU A 111 0.20 37.60 -2.40
CA LEU A 111 1.27 38.41 -3.00
C LEU A 111 0.78 39.17 -4.24
N GLN A 112 -0.07 38.55 -5.06
CA GLN A 112 -0.70 39.19 -6.21
C GLN A 112 -1.67 40.30 -5.78
N ASP A 113 -2.45 40.09 -4.73
CA ASP A 113 -3.39 41.09 -4.22
C ASP A 113 -2.64 42.28 -3.58
N ALA A 114 -1.56 42.01 -2.86
CA ALA A 114 -0.67 43.04 -2.30
C ALA A 114 0.04 43.87 -3.39
N SER A 115 0.48 43.24 -4.47
CA SER A 115 1.12 43.96 -5.60
C SER A 115 0.12 44.78 -6.43
N GLN A 116 -1.14 44.33 -6.54
CA GLN A 116 -2.20 45.09 -7.21
C GLN A 116 -2.63 46.32 -6.40
N THR A 117 -2.71 46.21 -5.07
CA THR A 117 -3.01 47.36 -4.18
C THR A 117 -1.87 48.38 -4.11
N ALA A 118 -0.62 47.96 -4.33
CA ALA A 118 0.55 48.84 -4.41
C ALA A 118 0.73 49.54 -5.77
N LYS A 119 -0.04 49.18 -6.82
CA LYS A 119 0.05 49.83 -8.13
C LYS A 119 -0.62 51.22 -8.04
N PRO A 120 0.12 52.34 -8.24
CA PRO A 120 -0.42 53.68 -8.02
C PRO A 120 -1.58 53.97 -8.97
N PRO A 121 -2.57 54.79 -8.56
CA PRO A 121 -3.71 55.12 -9.40
C PRO A 121 -3.22 55.75 -10.71
N VAL A 122 -3.64 55.17 -11.83
CA VAL A 122 -3.41 55.75 -13.16
C VAL A 122 -4.21 57.06 -13.19
N VAL A 123 -3.52 58.18 -12.96
CA VAL A 123 -4.13 59.51 -13.09
C VAL A 123 -4.45 59.71 -14.57
N PRO A 124 -5.72 59.90 -14.96
CA PRO A 124 -6.05 60.13 -16.36
C PRO A 124 -5.38 61.43 -16.81
N ARG A 125 -4.49 61.30 -17.80
CA ARG A 125 -3.74 62.40 -18.39
C ARG A 125 -4.76 63.29 -19.11
N LYS A 126 -5.19 64.39 -18.47
CA LYS A 126 -6.04 65.41 -19.11
C LYS A 126 -5.29 65.91 -20.34
N GLN A 127 -5.84 65.67 -21.54
CA GLN A 127 -5.31 66.29 -22.75
C GLN A 127 -5.52 67.80 -22.62
N LEU A 128 -4.43 68.55 -22.58
CA LEU A 128 -4.46 70.00 -22.75
C LEU A 128 -4.85 70.28 -24.20
N GLN A 129 -6.09 70.72 -24.39
CA GLN A 129 -6.57 71.46 -25.56
C GLN A 129 -7.23 72.74 -25.05
#